data_AF-A0A354TC33-F1
#
_entry.id   AF-A0A354TC33-F1
#
_cell.length_a   1.000
_cell.length_b   1.000
_cell.length_c   1.000
_cell.angle_alpha   90.00
_cell.angle_beta   90.00
_cell.angle_gamma   90.00
#
_symmetry.space_group_name_H-M   'P 1'
#
loop_
_entity.id
_entity.type
_entity.pdbx_description
1 polymer ?
#
loop_
_entity_poly.entity_id
_entity_poly.type
_entity_poly.pdbx_seq_one_letter_code
_entity_poly.pdbx_strand_id
1 'polypeptide(L)'
;MSAVLEPPPSASDEVPMFPPWLDLPPNYLVQDWIRWQKGKIVANRLRQQPQMLQQGIQWLLHDQATLSSHDAEWLALLNAGDVEAVATILEDAGDIGQRLRSGMPFKGEPFVTPQEMERLRERAYRG
;
A
#
# COMPACT_ATOMS: atom_id res chain seq x y z
N MET A 1 -35.07 21.69 40.37
CA MET A 1 -35.29 21.23 38.98
C MET A 1 -33.93 20.87 38.41
N SER A 2 -33.59 19.59 38.36
CA SER A 2 -32.30 19.12 37.85
C SER A 2 -32.42 18.96 36.34
N ALA A 3 -31.62 19.71 35.58
CA ALA A 3 -31.52 19.56 34.15
C ALA A 3 -30.75 18.25 33.84
N VAL A 4 -31.41 17.33 33.14
CA VAL A 4 -30.79 16.15 32.56
C VAL A 4 -29.93 16.63 31.38
N LEU A 5 -28.61 16.49 31.52
CA LEU A 5 -27.67 16.67 30.42
C LEU A 5 -27.73 15.43 29.54
N GLU A 6 -28.35 15.54 28.37
CA GLU A 6 -28.24 14.51 27.33
C GLU A 6 -26.80 14.51 26.79
N PRO A 7 -26.14 13.34 26.69
CA PRO A 7 -24.85 13.25 26.02
C PRO A 7 -25.01 13.56 24.52
N PRO A 8 -24.02 14.23 23.88
CA PRO A 8 -24.08 14.52 22.46
C PRO A 8 -24.15 13.22 21.64
N PRO A 9 -24.83 13.22 20.48
CA PRO A 9 -24.89 12.07 19.61
C PRO A 9 -23.47 11.63 19.21
N SER A 10 -23.19 10.33 19.36
CA SER A 10 -21.96 9.73 18.85
C SER A 10 -21.83 10.04 17.36
N ALA A 11 -20.72 10.65 16.98
CA ALA A 11 -20.32 10.80 15.59
C ALA A 11 -19.96 9.40 15.05
N SER A 12 -20.97 8.65 14.65
CA SER A 12 -20.83 7.39 13.93
C SER A 12 -21.28 7.62 12.49
N ASP A 13 -20.42 7.19 11.57
CA ASP A 13 -20.65 7.05 10.13
C ASP A 13 -20.58 8.28 9.21
N GLU A 14 -19.66 9.21 9.47
CA GLU A 14 -19.09 9.94 8.32
C GLU A 14 -18.13 8.99 7.58
N VAL A 15 -18.66 8.27 6.59
CA VAL A 15 -17.83 7.65 5.55
C VAL A 15 -16.95 8.77 4.99
N PRO A 16 -15.60 8.69 5.11
CA PRO A 16 -14.75 9.75 4.61
C PRO A 16 -15.02 9.93 3.13
N MET A 17 -15.66 11.05 2.77
CA MET A 17 -16.09 11.32 1.42
C MET A 17 -14.82 11.47 0.57
N PHE A 18 -14.56 10.48 -0.28
CA PHE A 18 -13.39 10.48 -1.15
C PHE A 18 -13.44 11.66 -2.11
N PRO A 19 -12.27 12.22 -2.48
CA PRO A 19 -12.22 13.14 -3.60
C PRO A 19 -12.87 12.49 -4.83
N PRO A 20 -13.78 13.18 -5.53
CA PRO A 20 -14.61 12.58 -6.59
C PRO A 20 -13.82 12.11 -7.82
N TRP A 21 -12.55 12.52 -7.94
CA TRP A 21 -11.64 12.10 -9.01
C TRP A 21 -10.86 10.82 -8.69
N LEU A 22 -10.90 10.35 -7.44
CA LEU A 22 -10.32 9.07 -7.07
C LEU A 22 -11.35 7.96 -7.32
N ASP A 23 -11.17 7.25 -8.44
CA ASP A 23 -11.93 6.02 -8.74
C ASP A 23 -11.47 4.90 -7.80
N LEU A 24 -12.07 4.85 -6.61
CA LEU A 24 -11.73 3.90 -5.55
C LEU A 24 -12.73 2.75 -5.50
N PRO A 25 -12.25 1.49 -5.36
CA PRO A 25 -13.12 0.39 -5.01
C PRO A 25 -13.87 0.66 -3.69
N PRO A 26 -15.01 -0.01 -3.44
CA PRO A 26 -15.71 0.07 -2.17
C PRO A 26 -14.75 -0.21 -1.00
N ASN A 27 -14.82 0.60 0.07
CA ASN A 27 -14.02 0.49 1.29
C ASN A 27 -12.52 0.87 1.18
N TYR A 28 -12.05 1.38 0.04
CA TYR A 28 -10.67 1.88 -0.06
C TYR A 28 -10.50 3.21 0.65
N LEU A 29 -9.54 3.34 1.56
CA LEU A 29 -9.14 4.65 2.07
C LEU A 29 -8.21 5.37 1.09
N VAL A 30 -8.05 6.68 1.23
CA VAL A 30 -7.05 7.46 0.46
C VAL A 30 -5.65 6.85 0.61
N GLN A 31 -5.33 6.30 1.78
CA GLN A 31 -4.07 5.58 2.04
C GLN A 31 -3.94 4.30 1.21
N ASP A 32 -5.03 3.57 0.99
CA ASP A 32 -5.03 2.35 0.16
C ASP A 32 -4.83 2.70 -1.31
N TRP A 33 -5.39 3.82 -1.76
CA TRP A 33 -5.10 4.36 -3.09
C TRP A 33 -3.63 4.73 -3.24
N ILE A 34 -3.05 5.46 -2.27
CA ILE A 34 -1.63 5.83 -2.30
C ILE A 34 -0.76 4.57 -2.36
N ARG A 35 -1.05 3.55 -1.54
CA ARG A 35 -0.34 2.27 -1.56
C ARG A 35 -0.49 1.55 -2.89
N TRP A 36 -1.67 1.58 -3.50
CA TRP A 36 -1.91 0.99 -4.81
C TRP A 36 -1.13 1.69 -5.92
N GLN A 37 -1.15 3.03 -5.98
CA GLN A 37 -0.34 3.78 -6.93
C GLN A 37 1.17 3.55 -6.71
N LYS A 38 1.58 3.48 -5.44
CA LYS A 38 2.94 3.09 -5.08
C LYS A 38 3.29 1.70 -5.62
N GLY A 39 2.38 0.74 -5.49
CA GLY A 39 2.49 -0.61 -6.07
C GLY A 39 2.73 -0.57 -7.58
N LYS A 40 1.98 0.25 -8.32
CA LYS A 40 2.17 0.44 -9.78
C LYS A 40 3.54 0.99 -10.15
N ILE A 41 4.05 1.97 -9.38
CA ILE A 41 5.40 2.51 -9.58
C ILE A 41 6.45 1.41 -9.41
N VAL A 42 6.33 0.65 -8.32
CA VAL A 42 7.25 -0.46 -8.02
C VAL A 42 7.16 -1.55 -9.08
N ALA A 43 5.95 -1.95 -9.49
CA ALA A 43 5.73 -2.95 -10.53
C ALA A 43 6.43 -2.58 -11.83
N ASN A 44 6.20 -1.35 -12.33
CA ASN A 44 6.89 -0.85 -13.51
C ASN A 44 8.42 -0.84 -13.34
N ARG A 45 8.91 -0.45 -12.16
CA ARG A 45 10.35 -0.43 -11.86
C ARG A 45 10.95 -1.84 -11.82
N LEU A 46 10.27 -2.83 -11.26
CA LEU A 46 10.71 -4.22 -11.27
C LEU A 46 10.75 -4.80 -12.68
N ARG A 47 9.78 -4.48 -13.55
CA ARG A 47 9.81 -4.87 -14.97
C ARG A 47 11.01 -4.28 -15.71
N GLN A 48 11.38 -3.04 -15.40
CA GLN A 48 12.55 -2.38 -16.00
C GLN A 48 13.88 -2.85 -15.41
N GLN A 49 13.89 -3.23 -14.14
CA GLN A 49 15.08 -3.61 -13.38
C GLN A 49 14.82 -4.88 -12.55
N PRO A 50 14.74 -6.07 -13.18
CA PRO A 50 14.44 -7.32 -12.50
C PRO A 50 15.37 -7.66 -11.34
N GLN A 51 16.62 -7.21 -11.39
CA GLN A 51 17.60 -7.38 -10.30
C GLN A 51 17.15 -6.76 -8.96
N MET A 52 16.23 -5.79 -8.98
CA MET A 52 15.70 -5.16 -7.77
C MET A 52 14.87 -6.12 -6.91
N LEU A 53 14.41 -7.24 -7.47
CA LEU A 53 13.73 -8.30 -6.71
C LEU A 53 14.64 -8.83 -5.58
N GLN A 54 15.94 -8.99 -5.86
CA GLN A 54 16.93 -9.40 -4.85
C GLN A 54 17.10 -8.36 -3.74
N GLN A 55 17.01 -7.08 -4.07
CA GLN A 55 17.05 -6.02 -3.05
C GLN A 55 15.80 -6.07 -2.15
N GLY A 56 14.64 -6.44 -2.69
CA GLY A 56 13.42 -6.65 -1.90
C GLY A 56 13.56 -7.80 -0.91
N ILE A 57 14.18 -8.91 -1.35
CA ILE A 57 14.51 -10.05 -0.50
C ILE A 57 15.48 -9.62 0.61
N GLN A 58 16.56 -8.92 0.25
CA GLN A 58 17.52 -8.42 1.23
C GLN A 58 16.88 -7.50 2.27
N TRP A 59 15.94 -6.64 1.87
CA TRP A 59 15.22 -5.79 2.81
C TRP A 59 14.42 -6.62 3.83
N LEU A 60 13.64 -7.61 3.36
CA LEU A 60 12.88 -8.48 4.26
C LEU A 60 13.77 -9.22 5.26
N LEU A 61 14.94 -9.67 4.81
CA LEU A 61 15.89 -10.42 5.62
C LEU A 61 16.75 -9.54 6.54
N HIS A 62 16.94 -8.26 6.19
CA HIS A 62 17.76 -7.32 6.95
C HIS A 62 17.13 -6.96 8.30
N ASP A 63 15.80 -6.92 8.38
CA ASP A 63 15.09 -6.35 9.53
C ASP A 63 14.68 -7.35 10.61
N GLN A 64 14.91 -8.67 10.49
CA GLN A 64 14.22 -9.63 11.40
C GLN A 64 15.05 -10.79 11.96
N ALA A 65 14.99 -10.91 13.30
CA ALA A 65 15.26 -12.14 14.06
C ALA A 65 14.12 -13.17 13.93
N THR A 66 12.91 -12.74 13.53
CA THR A 66 11.74 -13.60 13.26
C THR A 66 10.84 -12.94 12.24
N LEU A 67 10.67 -13.55 11.06
CA LEU A 67 9.80 -13.08 9.97
C LEU A 67 8.32 -13.06 10.38
N SER A 68 7.62 -11.95 10.16
CA SER A 68 6.15 -11.93 10.25
C SER A 68 5.52 -12.83 9.17
N SER A 69 4.26 -13.23 9.34
CA SER A 69 3.53 -14.02 8.33
C SER A 69 3.44 -13.30 6.98
N HIS A 70 3.28 -11.97 7.00
CA HIS A 70 3.27 -11.14 5.79
C HIS A 70 4.64 -11.11 5.10
N ASP A 71 5.71 -10.99 5.88
CA ASP A 71 7.07 -10.96 5.33
C ASP A 71 7.46 -12.32 4.76
N ALA A 72 7.02 -13.42 5.39
CA ALA A 72 7.22 -14.78 4.87
C ALA A 72 6.47 -15.01 3.55
N GLU A 73 5.24 -14.52 3.42
CA GLU A 73 4.47 -14.60 2.17
C GLU A 73 5.14 -13.80 1.05
N TRP A 74 5.57 -12.57 1.34
CA TRP A 74 6.35 -11.78 0.39
C TRP A 74 7.66 -12.46 0.01
N LEU A 75 8.39 -13.01 0.97
CA LEU A 75 9.64 -13.71 0.72
C LEU A 75 9.44 -14.92 -0.20
N ALA A 76 8.35 -15.67 -0.02
CA ALA A 76 8.00 -16.78 -0.91
C ALA A 76 7.71 -16.30 -2.35
N LEU A 77 6.92 -15.23 -2.51
CA LEU A 77 6.64 -14.62 -3.81
C LEU A 77 7.91 -14.12 -4.50
N LEU A 78 8.80 -13.45 -3.74
CA LEU A 78 10.03 -12.90 -4.30
C LEU A 78 11.04 -14.00 -4.64
N ASN A 79 11.14 -15.06 -3.83
CA ASN A 79 12.04 -16.19 -4.09
C ASN A 79 11.60 -17.04 -5.30
N ALA A 80 10.32 -17.02 -5.66
CA ALA A 80 9.88 -17.62 -6.91
C ALA A 80 10.49 -16.92 -8.15
N GLY A 81 10.96 -15.67 -7.99
CA GLY A 81 11.73 -14.94 -9.01
C GLY A 81 10.90 -14.45 -10.20
N ASP A 82 9.58 -14.60 -10.17
CA ASP A 82 8.69 -14.16 -11.23
C ASP A 82 8.30 -12.68 -11.03
N VAL A 83 8.97 -11.82 -11.81
CA VAL A 83 8.72 -10.37 -11.82
C VAL A 83 7.26 -10.06 -12.17
N GLU A 84 6.66 -10.77 -13.12
CA GLU A 84 5.31 -10.45 -13.58
C GLU A 84 4.26 -10.90 -12.57
N ALA A 85 4.47 -12.03 -11.89
CA ALA A 85 3.62 -12.43 -10.77
C ALA A 85 3.64 -11.38 -9.64
N VAL A 86 4.84 -10.90 -9.28
CA VAL A 86 5.01 -9.85 -8.26
C VAL A 86 4.35 -8.54 -8.71
N ALA A 87 4.56 -8.14 -9.97
CA ALA A 87 3.98 -6.93 -10.54
C ALA A 87 2.44 -7.00 -10.58
N THR A 88 1.87 -8.14 -10.95
CA THR A 88 0.42 -8.38 -10.97
C THR A 88 -0.19 -8.16 -9.59
N ILE A 89 0.43 -8.70 -8.53
CA ILE A 89 -0.02 -8.49 -7.14
C ILE A 89 0.05 -7.02 -6.72
N LEU A 90 1.12 -6.33 -7.10
CA LEU A 90 1.30 -4.91 -6.79
C LEU A 90 0.27 -4.03 -7.51
N GLU A 91 -0.24 -4.47 -8.66
CA GLU A 91 -1.21 -3.74 -9.47
C GLU A 91 -2.67 -4.13 -9.20
N ASP A 92 -2.91 -5.28 -8.55
CA ASP A 92 -4.25 -5.83 -8.29
C ASP A 92 -5.08 -4.94 -7.35
N ALA A 93 -6.19 -4.37 -7.83
CA ALA A 93 -7.08 -3.55 -7.01
C ALA A 93 -8.00 -4.37 -6.07
N GLY A 94 -8.02 -5.69 -6.19
CA GLY A 94 -8.80 -6.58 -5.33
C GLY A 94 -8.23 -6.75 -3.91
N ASP A 95 -8.98 -7.48 -3.09
CA ASP A 95 -8.67 -7.70 -1.67
C ASP A 95 -7.28 -8.33 -1.45
N ILE A 96 -6.87 -9.23 -2.35
CA ILE A 96 -5.57 -9.91 -2.28
C ILE A 96 -4.44 -8.89 -2.45
N GLY A 97 -4.48 -8.09 -3.52
CA GLY A 97 -3.53 -7.02 -3.76
C GLY A 97 -3.51 -5.99 -2.63
N GLN A 98 -4.67 -5.57 -2.12
CA GLN A 98 -4.76 -4.62 -1.00
C GLN A 98 -4.09 -5.17 0.28
N ARG A 99 -4.43 -6.42 0.65
CA ARG A 99 -3.86 -7.11 1.81
C ARG A 99 -2.34 -7.21 1.70
N LEU A 100 -1.82 -7.63 0.54
CA LEU A 100 -0.38 -7.81 0.34
C LEU A 100 0.38 -6.48 0.31
N ARG A 101 -0.16 -5.45 -0.35
CA ARG A 101 0.46 -4.11 -0.40
C ARG A 101 0.53 -3.43 0.96
N SER A 102 -0.37 -3.73 1.88
CA SER A 102 -0.37 -3.14 3.22
C SER A 102 0.91 -3.41 4.01
N GLY A 103 1.63 -4.49 3.68
CA GLY A 103 2.92 -4.86 4.27
C GLY A 103 4.08 -5.00 3.29
N MET A 104 4.01 -4.40 2.09
CA MET A 104 5.02 -4.67 1.06
C MET A 104 6.45 -4.23 1.44
N PRO A 105 7.50 -4.97 1.04
CA PRO A 105 8.89 -4.67 1.40
C PRO A 105 9.46 -3.43 0.70
N PHE A 106 8.78 -2.92 -0.31
CA PHE A 106 9.22 -1.82 -1.17
C PHE A 106 8.92 -0.46 -0.51
N LYS A 107 9.59 -0.17 0.60
CA LYS A 107 9.21 0.94 1.50
C LYS A 107 9.74 2.30 1.03
N GLY A 108 10.92 2.37 0.43
CA GLY A 108 11.55 3.61 -0.03
C GLY A 108 12.55 3.36 -1.15
N GLU A 109 13.59 4.19 -1.24
CA GLU A 109 14.63 4.03 -2.26
C GLU A 109 15.31 2.65 -2.18
N PRO A 110 15.67 2.04 -3.32
CA PRO A 110 15.51 2.54 -4.69
C PRO A 110 14.13 2.28 -5.31
N PHE A 111 13.21 1.64 -4.58
CA PHE A 111 11.91 1.21 -5.11
C PHE A 111 10.92 2.34 -5.32
N VAL A 112 10.97 3.40 -4.52
CA VAL A 112 10.17 4.63 -4.66
C VAL A 112 10.93 5.79 -4.05
N THR A 113 11.05 6.90 -4.76
CA THR A 113 11.74 8.11 -4.26
C THR A 113 10.83 8.95 -3.37
N PRO A 114 11.38 9.81 -2.49
CA PRO A 114 10.59 10.76 -1.71
C PRO A 114 9.75 11.70 -2.60
N GLN A 115 10.29 12.12 -3.75
CA GLN A 115 9.58 13.00 -4.68
C GLN A 115 8.39 12.29 -5.36
N GLU A 116 8.53 11.00 -5.70
CA GLU A 116 7.41 10.18 -6.19
C GLU A 116 6.32 10.05 -5.13
N MET A 117 6.69 9.78 -3.88
CA MET A 117 5.74 9.71 -2.78
C MET A 117 5.02 11.03 -2.55
N GLU A 118 5.72 12.17 -2.66
CA GLU A 118 5.09 13.47 -2.50
C GLU A 118 4.10 13.78 -3.62
N ARG A 119 4.46 13.52 -4.88
CA ARG A 119 3.52 13.64 -6.01
C ARG A 119 2.28 12.76 -5.84
N LEU A 120 2.43 11.55 -5.30
CA LEU A 120 1.29 10.68 -5.00
C LEU A 120 0.38 11.31 -3.93
N ARG A 121 0.95 11.88 -2.87
CA ARG A 121 0.17 12.57 -1.82
C ARG A 121 -0.53 13.81 -2.37
N GLU A 122 0.17 14.64 -3.14
CA GLU A 122 -0.41 15.82 -3.78
C GLU A 122 -1.62 15.43 -4.63
N ARG A 123 -1.47 14.44 -5.51
CA ARG A 123 -2.58 13.94 -6.34
C ARG A 123 -3.73 13.33 -5.54
N ALA A 124 -3.41 12.64 -4.44
CA ALA A 124 -4.41 12.04 -3.57
C ALA A 124 -5.28 13.09 -2.86
N TYR A 125 -4.68 14.20 -2.42
CA TYR A 125 -5.36 15.18 -1.56
C TYR A 125 -5.78 16.46 -2.28
N ARG A 126 -5.15 16.81 -3.40
CA ARG A 126 -5.31 18.12 -4.07
C ARG A 126 -5.80 18.04 -5.52
N GLY A 127 -5.74 16.86 -6.15
CA GLY A 127 -6.10 16.66 -7.55
C GLY A 127 -4.92 16.91 -8.48
#